data_AF-A0A3L8RXK2-F1
#
_entry.id   AF-A0A3L8RXK2-F1
#
_cell.length_a   1.000
_cell.length_b   1.000
_cell.length_c   1.000
_cell.angle_alpha   90.00
_cell.angle_beta   90.00
_cell.angle_gamma   90.00
#
_symmetry.space_group_name_H-M   'P 1'
#
loop_
_entity.id
_entity.type
_entity.pdbx_description
1 polymer ?
#
loop_
_entity_poly.entity_id
_entity_poly.type
_entity_poly.pdbx_seq_one_letter_code
_entity_poly.pdbx_strand_id
1 'polypeptide(L)'
;VLLDFAKAHGELGWLTHPYGKGWDQLQNVLNDSLIYMYSVCNVMEGEQENWLRTNWIYRGVAQRIFIELQFTVRDCNSFPMAGGGSCKETFNLYYAESDVDYGTNFQKRQFRKIDTIAPDEITVQEDFATRNVKLNVEVRSVGPLRRKGFYLAFQDLGACVALLSVRVYYKRCPAVVRGMARFPQTVAGADSQTLAEVRGSCVDEAVAEQAPALHCNADGEWLVPIGECLCRAGFQSLGDTCQACPPGTFKAAVSSGGCQPCPPHTLPSPAAAAACPCEDGFFRAPEDPPEHPCTRPPSPPQAVTALGLGAAVQLRWAPPADPGGREDVTYSVTCEQCWPESGECRPCDGGVRFSQPPRGLTGTEVTVTDLEPHVNYTFTVEARNGVSPSSHQRSVASATISVNQTEPPRVTSVSLDGRTATSLVLSWTVPLRQQSRVWKYEVTYSKKVDENSYSVLRCEGTSVTLPKLSPGTAYVVRVQALTADGHGAFSPQHEFETLPEGEEGPGVLGVR
;
A
#
# COMPACT_ATOMS: atom_id res chain seq x y z
N VAL A 1 25.13 -35.17 -11.86
CA VAL A 1 26.18 -36.18 -11.65
C VAL A 1 27.17 -36.05 -12.80
N LEU A 2 28.47 -36.10 -12.52
CA LEU A 2 29.56 -35.99 -13.50
C LEU A 2 30.20 -37.35 -13.82
N LEU A 3 30.24 -38.25 -12.83
CA LEU A 3 30.72 -39.63 -12.98
C LEU A 3 29.97 -40.52 -11.98
N ASP A 4 29.65 -41.76 -12.38
CA ASP A 4 29.06 -42.78 -11.51
C ASP A 4 29.59 -44.16 -11.96
N PHE A 5 30.62 -44.65 -11.28
CA PHE A 5 31.30 -45.90 -11.64
C PHE A 5 30.38 -47.12 -11.49
N ALA A 6 29.62 -47.19 -10.40
CA ALA A 6 28.75 -48.33 -10.12
C ALA A 6 27.66 -48.50 -11.20
N LYS A 7 27.13 -47.39 -11.74
CA LYS A 7 26.14 -47.41 -12.82
C LYS A 7 26.70 -47.73 -14.20
N ALA A 8 28.02 -47.73 -14.38
CA ALA A 8 28.63 -48.02 -15.67
C ALA A 8 28.82 -49.51 -15.94
N HIS A 9 28.43 -50.38 -14.98
CA HIS A 9 28.40 -51.84 -15.15
C HIS A 9 29.64 -52.46 -15.81
N GLY A 10 30.83 -51.98 -15.46
CA GLY A 10 32.11 -52.53 -15.91
C GLY A 10 32.62 -52.00 -17.26
N GLU A 11 31.87 -51.15 -17.96
CA GLU A 11 32.28 -50.54 -19.23
C GLU A 11 33.35 -49.46 -19.07
N LEU A 12 33.49 -48.91 -17.86
CA LEU A 12 34.51 -47.91 -17.52
C LEU A 12 35.87 -48.57 -17.24
N GLY A 13 36.76 -48.52 -18.23
CA GLY A 13 38.18 -48.83 -18.06
C GLY A 13 38.96 -47.61 -17.54
N TRP A 14 39.60 -47.75 -16.39
CA TRP A 14 40.48 -46.74 -15.80
C TRP A 14 41.95 -47.11 -15.96
N LEU A 15 42.81 -46.09 -15.97
CA LEU A 15 44.23 -46.29 -16.19
C LEU A 15 44.89 -46.75 -14.88
N THR A 16 45.61 -47.86 -14.94
CA THR A 16 46.39 -48.40 -13.83
C THR A 16 47.88 -48.16 -14.05
N HIS A 17 48.61 -47.82 -12.98
CA HIS A 17 50.04 -47.64 -13.01
C HIS A 17 50.69 -48.12 -11.70
N PRO A 18 51.64 -49.07 -11.73
CA PRO A 18 52.15 -49.76 -12.92
C PRO A 18 51.11 -50.63 -13.65
N TYR A 19 51.27 -50.84 -14.95
CA TYR A 19 50.31 -51.66 -15.72
C TYR A 19 50.45 -53.14 -15.35
N GLY A 20 49.32 -53.81 -15.11
CA GLY A 20 49.27 -55.23 -14.72
C GLY A 20 49.85 -55.54 -13.34
N LYS A 21 50.16 -54.52 -12.54
CA LYS A 21 50.65 -54.63 -11.16
C LYS A 21 49.94 -53.58 -10.29
N GLY A 22 49.28 -54.00 -9.22
CA GLY A 22 48.53 -53.09 -8.33
C GLY A 22 47.03 -53.21 -8.52
N TRP A 23 46.36 -52.11 -8.86
CA TRP A 23 44.91 -52.09 -9.05
C TRP A 23 44.46 -52.96 -10.22
N ASP A 24 43.45 -53.80 -9.97
CA ASP A 24 42.84 -54.66 -10.98
C ASP A 24 41.31 -54.56 -10.93
N GLN A 25 40.67 -54.67 -12.10
CA GLN A 25 39.22 -54.61 -12.21
C GLN A 25 38.64 -56.01 -12.04
N LEU A 26 37.83 -56.20 -10.99
CA LEU A 26 37.20 -57.46 -10.66
C LEU A 26 35.68 -57.37 -10.84
N GLN A 27 35.09 -58.50 -11.18
CA GLN A 27 33.64 -58.70 -11.25
C GLN A 27 33.23 -59.68 -10.14
N ASN A 28 32.17 -59.36 -9.40
CA ASN A 28 31.64 -60.21 -8.35
C ASN A 28 30.10 -60.14 -8.30
N VAL A 29 29.47 -61.05 -7.56
CA VAL A 29 28.03 -61.07 -7.30
C VAL A 29 27.78 -60.65 -5.85
N LEU A 30 26.97 -59.62 -5.65
CA LEU A 30 26.52 -59.17 -4.33
C LEU A 30 25.00 -58.98 -4.38
N ASN A 31 24.27 -59.64 -3.48
CA ASN A 31 22.80 -59.60 -3.41
C ASN A 31 22.13 -59.87 -4.78
N ASP A 32 22.52 -60.97 -5.42
CA ASP A 32 22.02 -61.42 -6.74
C ASP A 32 22.22 -60.45 -7.91
N SER A 33 23.05 -59.41 -7.73
CA SER A 33 23.41 -58.43 -8.75
C SER A 33 24.91 -58.48 -9.07
N LEU A 34 25.25 -58.30 -10.35
CA LEU A 34 26.65 -58.16 -10.78
C LEU A 34 27.18 -56.80 -10.36
N ILE A 35 28.30 -56.81 -9.63
CA ILE A 35 29.04 -55.62 -9.23
C ILE A 35 30.45 -55.66 -9.83
N TYR A 36 30.96 -54.48 -10.16
CA TYR A 36 32.32 -54.28 -10.62
C TYR A 36 33.07 -53.45 -9.58
N MET A 37 34.33 -53.79 -9.34
CA MET A 37 35.16 -53.09 -8.36
C MET A 37 36.60 -53.03 -8.85
N TYR A 38 37.33 -52.02 -8.41
CA TYR A 38 38.78 -51.99 -8.52
C TYR A 38 39.39 -52.45 -7.20
N SER A 39 40.27 -53.44 -7.22
CA SER A 39 40.86 -54.02 -6.01
C SER A 39 42.38 -54.02 -6.08
N VAL A 40 43.04 -53.82 -4.94
CA VAL A 40 44.49 -53.96 -4.75
C VAL A 40 44.75 -54.53 -3.35
N CYS A 41 45.65 -55.50 -3.23
CA CYS A 41 45.93 -56.15 -1.94
C CYS A 41 47.39 -56.65 -1.86
N ASN A 42 48.34 -55.78 -2.20
CA ASN A 42 49.78 -56.09 -2.22
C ASN A 42 50.44 -55.86 -0.84
N VAL A 43 49.81 -56.34 0.23
CA VAL A 43 50.22 -56.06 1.62
C VAL A 43 51.55 -56.70 2.04
N MET A 44 51.99 -57.74 1.31
CA MET A 44 53.21 -58.50 1.59
C MET A 44 54.46 -57.90 0.94
N GLU A 45 54.30 -56.97 0.01
CA GLU A 45 55.41 -56.33 -0.71
C GLU A 45 55.84 -55.04 0.01
N GLY A 46 57.15 -54.82 0.16
CA GLY A 46 57.68 -53.54 0.67
C GLY A 46 57.61 -52.44 -0.39
N GLU A 47 57.43 -51.18 0.04
CA GLU A 47 57.42 -49.97 -0.81
C GLU A 47 56.47 -50.03 -2.03
N GLN A 48 55.17 -50.05 -1.76
CA GLN A 48 54.15 -50.00 -2.81
C GLN A 48 53.84 -48.57 -3.28
N GLU A 49 53.52 -48.41 -4.56
CA GLU A 49 53.02 -47.15 -5.12
C GLU A 49 52.07 -47.40 -6.31
N ASN A 50 50.86 -47.86 -6.02
CA ASN A 50 49.87 -48.29 -7.01
C ASN A 50 48.87 -47.17 -7.29
N TRP A 51 48.80 -46.70 -8.53
CA TRP A 51 47.91 -45.63 -8.97
C TRP A 51 46.77 -46.15 -9.85
N LEU A 52 45.56 -45.70 -9.58
CA LEU A 52 44.37 -45.88 -10.40
C LEU A 52 43.83 -44.51 -10.77
N ARG A 53 43.67 -44.20 -12.05
CA ARG A 53 43.21 -42.90 -12.54
C ARG A 53 41.94 -43.04 -13.37
N THR A 54 40.94 -42.21 -13.08
CA THR A 54 39.70 -42.15 -13.86
C THR A 54 39.95 -41.70 -15.30
N ASN A 55 38.90 -41.77 -16.12
CA ASN A 55 38.81 -41.01 -17.37
C ASN A 55 38.75 -39.49 -17.09
N TRP A 56 38.87 -38.69 -18.16
CA TRP A 56 38.73 -37.23 -18.05
C TRP A 56 37.26 -36.87 -17.81
N ILE A 57 37.00 -36.15 -16.73
CA ILE A 57 35.65 -35.76 -16.32
C ILE A 57 35.45 -34.30 -16.73
N TYR A 58 34.51 -34.08 -17.66
CA TYR A 58 34.10 -32.73 -18.03
C TYR A 58 33.35 -32.06 -16.88
N ARG A 59 33.80 -30.88 -16.45
CA ARG A 59 33.27 -30.18 -15.28
C ARG A 59 31.94 -29.47 -15.56
N GLY A 60 31.73 -29.01 -16.79
CA GLY A 60 30.64 -28.12 -17.13
C GLY A 60 30.65 -26.84 -16.29
N VAL A 61 29.52 -26.55 -15.64
CA VAL A 61 29.33 -25.33 -14.81
C VAL A 61 29.72 -25.50 -13.34
N ALA A 62 30.13 -26.71 -12.93
CA ALA A 62 30.37 -27.03 -11.51
C ALA A 62 31.62 -26.32 -10.98
N GLN A 63 31.51 -25.43 -9.99
CA GLN A 63 32.69 -24.81 -9.39
C GLN A 63 33.29 -25.67 -8.27
N ARG A 64 32.44 -26.38 -7.53
CA ARG A 64 32.81 -27.33 -6.49
C ARG A 64 32.21 -28.69 -6.82
N ILE A 65 33.00 -29.74 -6.64
CA ILE A 65 32.56 -31.13 -6.81
C ILE A 65 32.61 -31.86 -5.48
N PHE A 66 31.79 -32.89 -5.38
CA PHE A 66 31.74 -33.85 -4.30
C PHE A 66 32.07 -35.22 -4.89
N ILE A 67 32.94 -35.93 -4.20
CA ILE A 67 33.47 -37.23 -4.56
C ILE A 67 33.03 -38.17 -3.45
N GLU A 68 32.07 -39.01 -3.77
CA GLU A 68 31.51 -40.03 -2.88
C GLU A 68 32.11 -41.37 -3.27
N LEU A 69 32.78 -42.00 -2.31
CA LEU A 69 33.46 -43.27 -2.46
C LEU A 69 32.73 -44.32 -1.64
N GLN A 70 32.53 -45.49 -2.22
CA GLN A 70 32.14 -46.69 -1.47
C GLN A 70 33.23 -47.74 -1.61
N PHE A 71 33.78 -48.20 -0.49
CA PHE A 71 34.94 -49.08 -0.50
C PHE A 71 34.99 -50.00 0.73
N THR A 72 35.80 -51.04 0.65
CA THR A 72 36.05 -51.97 1.74
C THR A 72 37.54 -52.02 2.01
N VAL A 73 37.93 -52.04 3.29
CA VAL A 73 39.32 -52.20 3.71
C VAL A 73 39.41 -53.42 4.62
N ARG A 74 40.46 -54.23 4.42
CA ARG A 74 40.73 -55.39 5.25
C ARG A 74 41.78 -55.07 6.31
N ASP A 75 41.53 -55.53 7.52
CA ASP A 75 42.40 -55.35 8.70
C ASP A 75 43.79 -55.92 8.47
N CYS A 76 44.82 -55.14 8.75
CA CYS A 76 46.22 -55.58 8.61
C CYS A 76 46.54 -56.77 9.53
N ASN A 77 45.88 -56.87 10.69
CA ASN A 77 46.09 -58.00 11.62
C ASN A 77 45.54 -59.32 11.09
N SER A 78 44.66 -59.28 10.09
CA SER A 78 44.11 -60.48 9.43
C SER A 78 45.10 -61.16 8.47
N PHE A 79 46.33 -60.64 8.36
CA PHE A 79 47.40 -61.18 7.53
C PHE A 79 48.54 -61.77 8.40
N PRO A 80 48.59 -63.11 8.58
CA PRO A 80 49.51 -63.75 9.53
C PRO A 80 51.01 -63.61 9.20
N MET A 81 51.37 -63.20 7.97
CA MET A 81 52.77 -63.01 7.52
C MET A 81 53.13 -61.56 7.16
N ALA A 82 52.18 -60.61 7.22
CA ALA A 82 52.42 -59.21 6.83
C ALA A 82 52.95 -58.32 7.96
N GLY A 83 53.41 -58.92 9.08
CA GLY A 83 53.76 -58.27 10.34
C GLY A 83 55.00 -57.35 10.34
N GLY A 84 55.38 -56.79 9.18
CA GLY A 84 56.57 -55.97 8.98
C GLY A 84 56.28 -54.53 8.55
N GLY A 85 55.30 -53.84 9.16
CA GLY A 85 55.08 -52.39 8.98
C GLY A 85 54.73 -51.87 7.57
N SER A 86 54.69 -52.75 6.57
CA SER A 86 54.37 -52.48 5.16
C SER A 86 52.86 -52.32 4.92
N CYS A 87 52.04 -53.05 5.68
CA CYS A 87 50.59 -53.00 5.55
C CYS A 87 50.02 -51.65 6.01
N LYS A 88 49.09 -51.09 5.22
CA LYS A 88 48.34 -49.87 5.52
C LYS A 88 46.84 -50.14 5.47
N GLU A 89 46.07 -49.31 6.16
CA GLU A 89 44.60 -49.38 6.18
C GLU A 89 43.98 -48.14 5.53
N THR A 90 44.80 -47.37 4.82
CA THR A 90 44.40 -46.11 4.19
C THR A 90 44.94 -46.04 2.76
N PHE A 91 44.24 -45.29 1.92
CA PHE A 91 44.69 -44.94 0.56
C PHE A 91 44.54 -43.44 0.35
N ASN A 92 45.25 -42.88 -0.60
CA ASN A 92 45.22 -41.44 -0.85
C ASN A 92 44.35 -41.12 -2.07
N LEU A 93 43.55 -40.06 -1.96
CA LEU A 93 42.74 -39.52 -3.04
C LEU A 93 43.40 -38.27 -3.62
N TYR A 94 43.46 -38.17 -4.95
CA TYR A 94 44.07 -37.06 -5.68
C TYR A 94 43.18 -36.55 -6.80
N TYR A 95 43.44 -35.32 -7.26
CA TYR A 95 42.86 -34.77 -8.48
C TYR A 95 43.87 -33.98 -9.30
N ALA A 96 43.62 -33.86 -10.61
CA ALA A 96 44.38 -33.01 -11.52
C ALA A 96 43.43 -32.30 -12.49
N GLU A 97 43.48 -30.97 -12.53
CA GLU A 97 42.70 -30.16 -13.48
C GLU A 97 43.39 -30.08 -14.85
N SER A 98 42.62 -30.25 -15.92
CA SER A 98 43.13 -30.16 -17.30
C SER A 98 42.07 -29.60 -18.25
N ASP A 99 42.51 -28.82 -19.23
CA ASP A 99 41.64 -28.34 -20.30
C ASP A 99 41.48 -29.35 -21.46
N VAL A 100 42.31 -30.40 -21.47
CA VAL A 100 42.35 -31.45 -22.50
C VAL A 100 42.43 -32.85 -21.88
N ASP A 101 41.93 -33.84 -22.62
CA ASP A 101 42.10 -35.25 -22.26
C ASP A 101 43.46 -35.77 -22.76
N TYR A 102 44.33 -36.17 -21.82
CA TYR A 102 45.66 -36.74 -22.07
C TYR A 102 45.63 -38.23 -22.41
N GLY A 103 44.46 -38.89 -22.44
CA GLY A 103 44.35 -40.31 -22.75
C GLY A 103 45.19 -41.16 -21.80
N THR A 104 46.07 -42.02 -22.33
CA THR A 104 46.91 -42.92 -21.53
C THR A 104 48.16 -42.27 -20.93
N ASN A 105 48.46 -41.00 -21.25
CA ASN A 105 49.61 -40.31 -20.68
C ASN A 105 49.32 -39.93 -19.20
N PHE A 106 50.09 -40.49 -18.28
CA PHE A 106 49.92 -40.31 -16.84
C PHE A 106 51.17 -39.71 -16.19
N GLN A 107 51.01 -38.56 -15.52
CA GLN A 107 52.09 -37.88 -14.79
C GLN A 107 51.70 -37.63 -13.34
N LYS A 108 52.28 -38.42 -12.42
CA LYS A 108 52.04 -38.35 -10.96
C LYS A 108 52.16 -36.92 -10.40
N ARG A 109 53.18 -36.16 -10.83
CA ARG A 109 53.46 -34.78 -10.38
C ARG A 109 52.34 -33.75 -10.62
N GLN A 110 51.41 -34.04 -11.55
CA GLN A 110 50.31 -33.13 -11.87
C GLN A 110 49.14 -33.25 -10.88
N PHE A 111 49.11 -34.33 -10.10
CA PHE A 111 48.06 -34.63 -9.17
C PHE A 111 48.31 -33.96 -7.83
N ARG A 112 47.28 -33.29 -7.31
CA ARG A 112 47.25 -32.69 -5.97
C ARG A 112 46.49 -33.62 -5.04
N LYS A 113 47.04 -33.85 -3.85
CA LYS A 113 46.40 -34.67 -2.83
C LYS A 113 45.15 -33.96 -2.31
N ILE A 114 44.03 -34.68 -2.31
CA ILE A 114 42.76 -34.24 -1.70
C ILE A 114 42.82 -34.60 -0.21
N ASP A 115 42.95 -35.89 0.08
CA ASP A 115 42.97 -36.39 1.45
C ASP A 115 43.55 -37.81 1.52
N THR A 116 43.84 -38.28 2.73
CA THR A 116 44.03 -39.69 3.07
C THR A 116 42.69 -40.27 3.48
N ILE A 117 42.21 -41.29 2.79
CA ILE A 117 40.93 -41.95 3.06
C ILE A 117 41.18 -43.13 4.00
N ALA A 118 40.48 -43.13 5.13
CA ALA A 118 40.47 -44.21 6.11
C ALA A 118 39.06 -44.81 6.19
N PRO A 119 38.92 -46.10 6.52
CA PRO A 119 37.62 -46.71 6.79
C PRO A 119 37.09 -46.30 8.16
N ASP A 120 35.77 -46.16 8.28
CA ASP A 120 35.06 -46.09 9.57
C ASP A 120 34.96 -47.48 10.21
N GLU A 121 34.68 -48.49 9.38
CA GLU A 121 34.62 -49.91 9.76
C GLU A 121 35.59 -50.74 8.91
N ILE A 122 36.40 -51.57 9.58
CA ILE A 122 37.38 -52.44 8.93
C ILE A 122 36.89 -53.88 8.91
N THR A 123 37.12 -54.60 7.81
CA THR A 123 36.70 -56.01 7.69
C THR A 123 37.76 -56.92 8.33
N VAL A 124 37.41 -57.58 9.44
CA VAL A 124 38.32 -58.46 10.20
C VAL A 124 38.21 -59.92 9.75
N GLN A 125 39.09 -60.78 10.26
CA GLN A 125 39.13 -62.20 9.85
C GLN A 125 37.81 -62.95 10.11
N GLU A 126 37.11 -62.63 11.20
CA GLU A 126 35.82 -63.25 11.57
C GLU A 126 34.68 -62.86 10.59
N ASP A 127 34.73 -61.65 10.04
CA ASP A 127 33.76 -61.15 9.06
C ASP A 127 33.81 -61.95 7.75
N PHE A 128 34.98 -62.45 7.36
CA PHE A 128 35.11 -63.32 6.19
C PHE A 128 34.43 -64.67 6.39
N ALA A 129 34.48 -65.21 7.62
CA ALA A 129 33.83 -66.48 7.94
C ALA A 129 32.29 -66.37 7.88
N THR A 130 31.76 -65.18 8.19
CA THR A 130 30.33 -64.87 8.15
C THR A 130 29.86 -64.18 6.87
N ARG A 131 30.77 -63.94 5.90
CA ARG A 131 30.53 -63.19 4.65
C ARG A 131 29.98 -61.77 4.89
N ASN A 132 30.35 -61.14 5.99
CA ASN A 132 29.85 -59.84 6.42
C ASN A 132 30.85 -58.71 6.10
N VAL A 133 30.96 -58.33 4.83
CA VAL A 133 31.94 -57.31 4.41
C VAL A 133 31.51 -55.91 4.84
N LYS A 134 32.43 -55.14 5.45
CA LYS A 134 32.17 -53.78 5.92
C LYS A 134 32.32 -52.76 4.80
N LEU A 135 31.19 -52.18 4.38
CA LEU A 135 31.14 -51.16 3.34
C LEU A 135 31.25 -49.76 3.95
N ASN A 136 32.29 -49.04 3.58
CA ASN A 136 32.55 -47.67 4.03
C ASN A 136 32.07 -46.67 2.98
N VAL A 137 31.57 -45.53 3.43
CA VAL A 137 31.14 -44.43 2.55
C VAL A 137 31.85 -43.16 2.97
N GLU A 138 32.65 -42.60 2.07
CA GLU A 138 33.39 -41.36 2.34
C GLU A 138 33.11 -40.29 1.30
N VAL A 139 32.86 -39.06 1.76
CA VAL A 139 32.59 -37.92 0.88
C VAL A 139 33.66 -36.86 1.07
N ARG A 140 34.34 -36.48 -0.02
CA ARG A 140 35.28 -35.36 -0.05
C ARG A 140 34.84 -34.35 -1.10
N SER A 141 35.23 -33.10 -0.93
CA SER A 141 34.88 -32.03 -1.85
C SER A 141 36.11 -31.27 -2.33
N VAL A 142 36.08 -30.80 -3.57
CA VAL A 142 37.17 -30.04 -4.19
C VAL A 142 36.60 -28.85 -4.94
N GLY A 143 37.21 -27.68 -4.75
CA GLY A 143 36.89 -26.45 -5.45
C GLY A 143 37.70 -25.26 -4.92
N PRO A 144 37.64 -24.08 -5.57
CA PRO A 144 37.00 -23.84 -6.87
C PRO A 144 37.82 -24.43 -8.03
N LEU A 145 37.19 -25.25 -8.86
CA LEU A 145 37.74 -25.75 -10.11
C LEU A 145 37.66 -24.67 -11.19
N ARG A 146 38.75 -24.49 -11.96
CA ARG A 146 38.91 -23.42 -12.95
C ARG A 146 39.07 -23.92 -14.39
N ARG A 147 39.59 -25.13 -14.60
CA ARG A 147 39.79 -25.70 -15.95
C ARG A 147 38.53 -26.37 -16.49
N LYS A 148 38.55 -26.79 -17.77
CA LYS A 148 37.39 -27.44 -18.44
C LYS A 148 37.01 -28.79 -17.84
N GLY A 149 37.96 -29.54 -17.31
CA GLY A 149 37.72 -30.83 -16.69
C GLY A 149 38.84 -31.24 -15.75
N PHE A 150 38.75 -32.45 -15.22
CA PHE A 150 39.68 -32.98 -14.25
C PHE A 150 39.75 -34.50 -14.29
N TYR A 151 40.80 -35.05 -13.69
CA TYR A 151 40.94 -36.46 -13.37
C TYR A 151 40.90 -36.66 -11.87
N LEU A 152 40.40 -37.81 -11.43
CA LEU A 152 40.65 -38.32 -10.08
C LEU A 152 41.69 -39.44 -10.15
N ALA A 153 42.47 -39.58 -9.08
CA ALA A 153 43.37 -40.71 -8.92
C ALA A 153 43.39 -41.22 -7.49
N PHE A 154 43.59 -42.53 -7.36
CA PHE A 154 43.66 -43.27 -6.11
C PHE A 154 45.05 -43.87 -6.01
N GLN A 155 45.75 -43.58 -4.92
CA GLN A 155 47.09 -44.09 -4.66
C GLN A 155 47.04 -45.02 -3.46
N ASP A 156 47.44 -46.26 -3.70
CA ASP A 156 47.67 -47.27 -2.69
C ASP A 156 49.18 -47.38 -2.38
N LEU A 157 49.50 -47.51 -1.08
CA LEU A 157 50.85 -47.62 -0.54
C LEU A 157 51.06 -48.93 0.26
N GLY A 158 50.21 -49.94 0.04
CA GLY A 158 50.31 -51.24 0.70
C GLY A 158 49.07 -51.62 1.52
N ALA A 159 47.89 -51.16 1.12
CA ALA A 159 46.61 -51.50 1.72
C ALA A 159 45.91 -52.63 0.95
N CYS A 160 44.95 -53.27 1.61
CA CYS A 160 44.03 -54.21 0.98
C CYS A 160 42.66 -53.56 0.84
N VAL A 161 42.42 -52.97 -0.33
CA VAL A 161 41.26 -52.11 -0.61
C VAL A 161 40.51 -52.62 -1.83
N ALA A 162 39.18 -52.63 -1.75
CA ALA A 162 38.30 -52.75 -2.91
C ALA A 162 37.41 -51.50 -3.01
N LEU A 163 37.43 -50.86 -4.17
CA LEU A 163 36.67 -49.67 -4.52
C LEU A 163 35.45 -50.08 -5.33
N LEU A 164 34.27 -49.99 -4.73
CA LEU A 164 33.00 -50.47 -5.29
C LEU A 164 32.24 -49.37 -6.02
N SER A 165 32.34 -48.12 -5.56
CA SER A 165 31.66 -46.98 -6.20
C SER A 165 32.51 -45.72 -6.10
N VAL A 166 32.54 -44.97 -7.20
CA VAL A 166 33.04 -43.61 -7.27
C VAL A 166 31.99 -42.77 -7.96
N ARG A 167 31.35 -41.90 -7.18
CA ARG A 167 30.30 -41.02 -7.67
C ARG A 167 30.74 -39.58 -7.50
N VAL A 168 30.86 -38.87 -8.62
CA VAL A 168 31.27 -37.46 -8.65
C VAL A 168 30.07 -36.62 -9.03
N TYR A 169 29.74 -35.63 -8.23
CA TYR A 169 28.62 -34.73 -8.48
C TYR A 169 28.90 -33.32 -7.98
N TYR A 170 27.98 -32.40 -8.22
CA TYR A 170 28.00 -31.05 -7.71
C TYR A 170 26.59 -30.66 -7.32
N LYS A 171 26.48 -29.73 -6.38
CA LYS A 171 25.20 -29.33 -5.80
C LYS A 171 24.66 -28.09 -6.51
N ARG A 172 23.33 -27.98 -6.56
CA ARG A 172 22.60 -26.87 -7.16
C ARG A 172 21.35 -26.62 -6.34
N CYS A 173 21.00 -25.36 -6.16
CA CYS A 173 19.68 -25.01 -5.69
C CYS A 173 18.67 -25.22 -6.83
N PRO A 174 17.61 -26.04 -6.63
CA PRO A 174 16.64 -26.34 -7.68
C PRO A 174 15.83 -25.09 -8.05
N ALA A 175 15.28 -25.07 -9.26
CA ALA A 175 14.34 -24.01 -9.63
C ALA A 175 13.10 -24.09 -8.72
N VAL A 176 12.67 -22.95 -8.18
CA VAL A 176 11.56 -22.88 -7.22
C VAL A 176 10.75 -21.61 -7.43
N VAL A 177 9.45 -21.67 -7.10
CA VAL A 177 8.61 -20.48 -6.93
C VAL A 177 8.38 -20.25 -5.44
N ARG A 178 8.70 -19.06 -4.95
CA ARG A 178 8.54 -18.66 -3.54
C ARG A 178 8.08 -17.21 -3.50
N GLY A 179 7.04 -16.90 -2.72
CA GLY A 179 6.51 -15.54 -2.62
C GLY A 179 6.13 -14.94 -3.98
N MET A 180 5.46 -15.72 -4.83
CA MET A 180 5.08 -15.35 -6.21
C MET A 180 6.27 -14.89 -7.09
N ALA A 181 7.47 -15.38 -6.80
CA ALA A 181 8.66 -15.14 -7.61
C ALA A 181 9.34 -16.43 -8.03
N ARG A 182 9.76 -16.49 -9.29
CA ARG A 182 10.49 -17.58 -9.91
C ARG A 182 11.98 -17.38 -9.65
N PHE A 183 12.61 -18.40 -9.08
CA PHE A 183 14.06 -18.47 -8.87
C PHE A 183 14.64 -19.57 -9.75
N PRO A 184 15.59 -19.25 -10.66
CA PRO A 184 16.16 -20.24 -11.56
C PRO A 184 17.07 -21.21 -10.81
N GLN A 185 17.29 -22.37 -11.43
CA GLN A 185 18.27 -23.33 -10.93
C GLN A 185 19.65 -22.67 -10.87
N THR A 186 20.27 -22.66 -9.69
CA THR A 186 21.53 -21.95 -9.44
C THR A 186 22.59 -22.92 -8.93
N VAL A 187 23.82 -22.80 -9.42
CA VAL A 187 24.96 -23.63 -8.96
C VAL A 187 25.37 -23.16 -7.57
N ALA A 188 25.53 -24.12 -6.64
CA ALA A 188 25.99 -23.81 -5.29
C ALA A 188 27.40 -23.19 -5.31
N GLY A 189 27.64 -22.24 -4.41
CA GLY A 189 28.90 -21.49 -4.35
C GLY A 189 30.14 -22.36 -4.13
N ALA A 190 31.31 -21.82 -4.51
CA ALA A 190 32.58 -22.52 -4.34
C ALA A 190 32.99 -22.70 -2.87
N ASP A 191 32.69 -21.71 -2.01
CA ASP A 191 33.12 -21.68 -0.62
C ASP A 191 31.94 -21.99 0.32
N SER A 192 32.21 -22.69 1.44
CA SER A 192 31.18 -23.04 2.43
C SER A 192 30.57 -21.84 3.15
N GLN A 193 31.25 -20.69 3.15
CA GLN A 193 30.80 -19.46 3.81
C GLN A 193 30.09 -18.48 2.86
N THR A 194 30.18 -18.70 1.54
CA THR A 194 29.59 -17.78 0.57
C THR A 194 28.15 -18.17 0.29
N LEU A 195 27.21 -17.28 0.63
CA LEU A 195 25.83 -17.36 0.21
C LEU A 195 25.67 -16.62 -1.11
N ALA A 196 25.28 -17.32 -2.18
CA ALA A 196 25.01 -16.69 -3.46
C ALA A 196 23.61 -16.05 -3.42
N GLU A 197 23.53 -14.72 -3.39
CA GLU A 197 22.28 -13.99 -3.57
C GLU A 197 21.76 -14.20 -5.00
N VAL A 198 20.52 -14.63 -5.12
CA VAL A 198 19.81 -14.87 -6.38
C VAL A 198 18.54 -14.04 -6.38
N ARG A 199 18.46 -13.09 -7.31
CA ARG A 199 17.26 -12.29 -7.54
C ARG A 199 16.25 -13.10 -8.33
N GLY A 200 15.03 -13.16 -7.81
CA GLY A 200 13.88 -13.78 -8.45
C GLY A 200 13.18 -12.80 -9.39
N SER A 201 12.43 -13.37 -10.33
CA SER A 201 11.52 -12.62 -11.20
C SER A 201 10.08 -12.92 -10.79
N CYS A 202 9.24 -11.91 -10.61
CA CYS A 202 7.82 -12.12 -10.31
C CYS A 202 7.17 -13.04 -11.36
N VAL A 203 6.25 -13.91 -10.91
CA VAL A 203 5.39 -14.68 -11.80
C VAL A 203 4.52 -13.74 -12.64
N ASP A 204 3.94 -14.27 -13.70
CA ASP A 204 3.05 -13.49 -14.57
C ASP A 204 1.88 -12.94 -13.75
N GLU A 205 1.50 -11.69 -14.02
CA GLU A 205 0.45 -10.96 -13.26
C GLU A 205 0.76 -10.69 -11.78
N ALA A 206 2.02 -10.85 -11.35
CA ALA A 206 2.52 -10.36 -10.07
C ALA A 206 3.43 -9.14 -10.24
N VAL A 207 3.57 -8.37 -9.15
CA VAL A 207 4.44 -7.19 -9.10
C VAL A 207 5.06 -7.05 -7.72
N ALA A 208 6.26 -6.50 -7.67
CA ALA A 208 6.96 -6.11 -6.45
C ALA A 208 7.66 -4.77 -6.69
N GLU A 209 7.83 -3.97 -5.64
CA GLU A 209 8.60 -2.72 -5.70
C GLU A 209 10.10 -3.01 -5.88
N GLN A 210 10.59 -4.02 -5.16
CA GLN A 210 11.96 -4.53 -5.30
C GLN A 210 11.91 -6.01 -5.66
N ALA A 211 12.84 -6.43 -6.53
CA ALA A 211 12.93 -7.83 -6.92
C ALA A 211 13.25 -8.70 -5.69
N PRO A 212 12.46 -9.74 -5.41
CA PRO A 212 12.71 -10.59 -4.24
C PRO A 212 13.99 -11.40 -4.43
N ALA A 213 14.63 -11.76 -3.33
CA ALA A 213 15.89 -12.47 -3.33
C ALA A 213 15.86 -13.72 -2.45
N LEU A 214 16.59 -14.74 -2.89
CA LEU A 214 16.93 -15.93 -2.12
C LEU A 214 18.44 -16.11 -2.06
N HIS A 215 18.90 -16.87 -1.08
CA HIS A 215 20.33 -17.18 -0.92
C HIS A 215 20.56 -18.68 -1.13
N CYS A 216 21.37 -19.04 -2.12
CA CYS A 216 21.77 -20.43 -2.37
C CYS A 216 23.05 -20.75 -1.58
N ASN A 217 22.98 -21.75 -0.70
CA ASN A 217 24.15 -22.19 0.07
C ASN A 217 25.01 -23.23 -0.67
N ALA A 218 26.16 -23.59 -0.09
CA ALA A 218 27.09 -24.57 -0.65
C ALA A 218 26.50 -26.01 -0.73
N ASP A 219 25.45 -26.28 0.03
CA ASP A 219 24.74 -27.57 0.05
C ASP A 219 23.59 -27.65 -0.96
N GLY A 220 23.35 -26.59 -1.73
CA GLY A 220 22.29 -26.58 -2.74
C GLY A 220 20.90 -26.37 -2.15
N GLU A 221 20.81 -25.76 -0.97
CA GLU A 221 19.56 -25.39 -0.31
C GLU A 221 19.32 -23.88 -0.40
N TRP A 222 18.04 -23.52 -0.54
CA TRP A 222 17.58 -22.13 -0.50
C TRP A 222 17.38 -21.67 0.94
N LEU A 223 17.99 -20.53 1.27
CA LEU A 223 17.89 -19.89 2.58
C LEU A 223 17.08 -18.58 2.51
N VAL A 224 17.24 -17.75 3.53
CA VAL A 224 16.51 -16.50 3.85
C VAL A 224 15.85 -15.82 2.63
N PRO A 225 14.50 -15.85 2.54
CA PRO A 225 13.75 -15.06 1.56
C PRO A 225 13.72 -13.59 1.96
N ILE A 226 13.96 -12.71 0.99
CA ILE A 226 13.89 -11.26 1.14
C ILE A 226 12.91 -10.72 0.11
N GLY A 227 11.82 -10.11 0.59
CA GLY A 227 10.76 -9.59 -0.27
C GLY A 227 9.88 -10.69 -0.88
N GLU A 228 8.79 -10.25 -1.50
CA GLU A 228 7.85 -11.10 -2.24
C GLU A 228 7.20 -10.31 -3.37
N CYS A 229 6.60 -11.02 -4.31
CA CYS A 229 5.70 -10.43 -5.29
C CYS A 229 4.25 -10.63 -4.86
N LEU A 230 3.40 -9.68 -5.24
CA LEU A 230 1.97 -9.72 -4.96
C LEU A 230 1.20 -9.72 -6.27
N CYS A 231 0.13 -10.52 -6.34
CA CYS A 231 -0.72 -10.56 -7.53
C CYS A 231 -1.40 -9.20 -7.74
N ARG A 232 -1.44 -8.75 -8.99
CA ARG A 232 -2.03 -7.49 -9.42
C ARG A 232 -3.54 -7.42 -9.11
N ALA A 233 -4.11 -6.23 -9.24
CA ALA A 233 -5.55 -6.05 -9.19
C ALA A 233 -6.23 -6.95 -10.24
N GLY A 234 -7.33 -7.60 -9.87
CA GLY A 234 -8.00 -8.63 -10.66
C GLY A 234 -7.37 -10.02 -10.63
N PHE A 235 -6.26 -10.25 -9.91
CA PHE A 235 -5.61 -11.56 -9.83
C PHE A 235 -5.40 -12.03 -8.38
N GLN A 236 -5.73 -13.28 -8.10
CA GLN A 236 -5.49 -13.93 -6.80
C GLN A 236 -4.38 -14.97 -6.88
N SER A 237 -3.74 -15.22 -5.75
CA SER A 237 -2.78 -16.31 -5.60
C SER A 237 -3.51 -17.64 -5.55
N LEU A 238 -3.22 -18.52 -6.51
CA LEU A 238 -3.64 -19.92 -6.48
C LEU A 238 -2.42 -20.81 -6.72
N GLY A 239 -1.98 -21.48 -5.66
CA GLY A 239 -0.70 -22.20 -5.65
C GLY A 239 0.47 -21.24 -5.89
N ASP A 240 1.29 -21.54 -6.90
CA ASP A 240 2.48 -20.77 -7.28
C ASP A 240 2.23 -19.82 -8.45
N THR A 241 0.95 -19.51 -8.75
CA THR A 241 0.55 -18.66 -9.88
C THR A 241 -0.47 -17.61 -9.47
N CYS A 242 -0.44 -16.47 -10.15
CA CYS A 242 -1.50 -15.48 -10.08
C CYS A 242 -2.55 -15.82 -11.15
N GLN A 243 -3.78 -16.09 -10.71
CA GLN A 243 -4.89 -16.43 -11.60
C GLN A 243 -5.95 -15.33 -11.58
N ALA A 244 -6.57 -15.10 -12.73
CA ALA A 244 -7.62 -14.12 -12.88
C ALA A 244 -8.78 -14.42 -11.91
N CYS A 245 -9.33 -13.36 -11.31
CA CYS A 245 -10.56 -13.47 -10.53
C CYS A 245 -11.68 -14.07 -11.40
N PRO A 246 -12.42 -15.08 -10.90
CA PRO A 246 -13.55 -15.63 -11.63
C PRO A 246 -14.68 -14.60 -11.79
N PRO A 247 -15.55 -14.76 -12.81
CA PRO A 247 -16.69 -13.87 -13.01
C PRO A 247 -17.56 -13.73 -11.75
N GLY A 248 -18.02 -12.51 -11.46
CA GLY A 248 -18.76 -12.20 -10.23
C GLY A 248 -17.87 -11.94 -9.00
N THR A 249 -16.54 -11.96 -9.17
CA THR A 249 -15.58 -11.58 -8.13
C THR A 249 -14.61 -10.53 -8.64
N PHE A 250 -13.99 -9.80 -7.72
CA PHE A 250 -13.03 -8.74 -8.04
C PHE A 250 -11.90 -8.68 -7.02
N LYS A 251 -10.84 -7.96 -7.37
CA LYS A 251 -9.76 -7.58 -6.45
C LYS A 251 -9.22 -6.20 -6.79
N ALA A 252 -9.46 -5.23 -5.92
CA ALA A 252 -9.17 -3.81 -6.18
C ALA A 252 -7.68 -3.47 -6.23
N ALA A 253 -6.90 -4.02 -5.30
CA ALA A 253 -5.53 -3.60 -5.07
C ALA A 253 -4.52 -4.75 -5.25
N VAL A 254 -3.25 -4.37 -5.37
CA VAL A 254 -2.12 -5.29 -5.26
C VAL A 254 -2.00 -5.73 -3.81
N SER A 255 -2.36 -6.98 -3.52
CA SER A 255 -2.36 -7.50 -2.15
C SER A 255 -2.20 -9.02 -2.14
N SER A 256 -1.95 -9.58 -0.95
CA SER A 256 -1.98 -11.04 -0.72
C SER A 256 -3.41 -11.60 -0.59
N GLY A 257 -4.42 -10.72 -0.55
CA GLY A 257 -5.83 -11.11 -0.45
C GLY A 257 -6.34 -11.81 -1.71
N GLY A 258 -7.28 -12.74 -1.51
CA GLY A 258 -8.00 -13.41 -2.59
C GLY A 258 -9.09 -12.53 -3.22
N CYS A 259 -9.70 -13.02 -4.29
CA CYS A 259 -10.82 -12.33 -4.93
C CYS A 259 -12.05 -12.34 -4.02
N GLN A 260 -12.75 -11.21 -3.96
CA GLN A 260 -13.95 -11.03 -3.16
C GLN A 260 -15.20 -11.03 -4.05
N PRO A 261 -16.36 -11.50 -3.56
CA PRO A 261 -17.61 -11.40 -4.31
C PRO A 261 -18.00 -9.94 -4.51
N CYS A 262 -18.64 -9.65 -5.65
CA CYS A 262 -19.14 -8.32 -5.94
C CYS A 262 -20.12 -7.81 -4.85
N PRO A 263 -19.97 -6.56 -4.38
CA PRO A 263 -20.83 -6.01 -3.33
C PRO A 263 -22.25 -5.70 -3.87
N PRO A 264 -23.23 -5.41 -2.99
CA PRO A 264 -24.58 -5.04 -3.41
C PRO A 264 -24.63 -3.87 -4.41
N HIS A 265 -25.68 -3.85 -5.23
CA HIS A 265 -25.92 -2.85 -6.27
C HIS A 265 -24.82 -2.77 -7.35
N THR A 266 -24.17 -3.91 -7.61
CA THR A 266 -23.21 -4.07 -8.70
C THR A 266 -23.60 -5.21 -9.60
N LEU A 267 -23.22 -5.10 -10.87
CA LEU A 267 -23.38 -6.15 -11.85
C LEU A 267 -22.25 -7.20 -11.69
N PRO A 268 -22.50 -8.46 -12.07
CA PRO A 268 -21.45 -9.49 -12.10
C PRO A 268 -20.27 -9.04 -12.96
N SER A 269 -19.08 -9.01 -12.36
CA SER A 269 -17.85 -8.61 -13.03
C SER A 269 -17.37 -9.67 -14.05
N PRO A 270 -16.65 -9.25 -15.12
CA PRO A 270 -15.92 -10.18 -15.97
C PRO A 270 -14.72 -10.77 -15.24
N ALA A 271 -14.06 -11.77 -15.87
CA ALA A 271 -12.82 -12.30 -15.34
C ALA A 271 -11.72 -11.23 -15.26
N ALA A 272 -10.82 -11.35 -14.28
CA ALA A 272 -9.73 -10.41 -14.02
C ALA A 272 -10.17 -8.97 -13.66
N ALA A 273 -11.37 -8.80 -13.08
CA ALA A 273 -11.87 -7.48 -12.73
C ALA A 273 -11.22 -6.89 -11.47
N ALA A 274 -10.80 -5.63 -11.55
CA ALA A 274 -10.36 -4.85 -10.39
C ALA A 274 -11.53 -4.25 -9.59
N ALA A 275 -12.69 -4.07 -10.20
CA ALA A 275 -13.89 -3.55 -9.54
C ALA A 275 -15.13 -4.09 -10.25
N CYS A 276 -16.24 -4.18 -9.51
CA CYS A 276 -17.53 -4.55 -10.11
C CYS A 276 -18.24 -3.29 -10.64
N PRO A 277 -18.74 -3.32 -11.88
CA PRO A 277 -19.50 -2.20 -12.45
C PRO A 277 -20.81 -2.00 -11.68
N CYS A 278 -21.21 -0.74 -11.48
CA CYS A 278 -22.47 -0.43 -10.78
C CYS A 278 -23.69 -0.79 -11.64
N GLU A 279 -24.80 -1.11 -10.98
CA GLU A 279 -26.11 -1.21 -11.62
C GLU A 279 -26.61 0.17 -12.09
N ASP A 280 -27.52 0.19 -13.07
CA ASP A 280 -28.10 1.43 -13.58
C ASP A 280 -28.80 2.22 -12.46
N GLY A 281 -28.43 3.50 -12.31
CA GLY A 281 -28.94 4.38 -11.25
C GLY A 281 -28.16 4.32 -9.93
N PHE A 282 -27.13 3.48 -9.83
CA PHE A 282 -26.20 3.42 -8.72
C PHE A 282 -24.79 3.85 -9.16
N PHE A 283 -24.05 4.44 -8.23
CA PHE A 283 -22.77 5.08 -8.49
C PHE A 283 -21.81 4.93 -7.30
N ARG A 284 -20.53 5.24 -7.53
CA ARG A 284 -19.51 5.43 -6.49
C ARG A 284 -18.95 6.84 -6.58
N ALA A 285 -18.70 7.45 -5.44
CA ALA A 285 -17.93 8.70 -5.36
C ALA A 285 -16.43 8.41 -5.59
N PRO A 286 -15.62 9.39 -6.02
CA PRO A 286 -14.19 9.19 -6.28
C PRO A 286 -13.38 8.71 -5.08
N GLU A 287 -13.80 9.11 -3.88
CA GLU A 287 -13.22 8.72 -2.59
C GLU A 287 -13.68 7.35 -2.08
N ASP A 288 -14.72 6.76 -2.67
CA ASP A 288 -15.22 5.46 -2.25
C ASP A 288 -14.31 4.33 -2.76
N PRO A 289 -13.90 3.39 -1.90
CA PRO A 289 -13.10 2.26 -2.34
C PRO A 289 -13.95 1.27 -3.17
N PRO A 290 -13.35 0.49 -4.09
CA PRO A 290 -14.10 -0.45 -4.93
C PRO A 290 -14.79 -1.58 -4.15
N GLU A 291 -14.36 -1.85 -2.91
CA GLU A 291 -15.02 -2.83 -2.06
C GLU A 291 -16.38 -2.38 -1.53
N HIS A 292 -16.65 -1.07 -1.52
CA HIS A 292 -17.93 -0.55 -1.06
C HIS A 292 -19.03 -0.77 -2.11
N PRO A 293 -20.28 -1.01 -1.68
CA PRO A 293 -21.42 -1.13 -2.58
C PRO A 293 -21.65 0.16 -3.35
N CYS A 294 -22.25 0.06 -4.54
CA CYS A 294 -22.70 1.27 -5.23
C CYS A 294 -23.91 1.85 -4.50
N THR A 295 -23.98 3.17 -4.43
CA THR A 295 -25.01 3.93 -3.72
C THR A 295 -25.79 4.79 -4.70
N ARG A 296 -26.93 5.34 -4.28
CA ARG A 296 -27.77 6.18 -5.15
C ARG A 296 -28.03 7.55 -4.53
N PRO A 297 -28.45 8.56 -5.31
CA PRO A 297 -28.92 9.83 -4.74
C PRO A 297 -30.06 9.60 -3.72
N PRO A 298 -30.17 10.43 -2.68
CA PRO A 298 -31.22 10.26 -1.69
C PRO A 298 -32.59 10.53 -2.29
N SER A 299 -33.66 10.10 -1.63
CA SER A 299 -35.03 10.54 -1.93
C SER A 299 -35.25 12.02 -1.56
N PRO A 300 -36.34 12.67 -2.02
CA PRO A 300 -36.66 14.03 -1.59
C PRO A 300 -36.81 14.16 -0.06
N PRO A 301 -36.46 15.31 0.53
CA PRO A 301 -36.69 15.57 1.95
C PRO A 301 -38.19 15.47 2.28
N GLN A 302 -38.49 14.96 3.47
CA GLN A 302 -39.86 14.78 3.91
C GLN A 302 -40.38 16.01 4.66
N ALA A 303 -41.70 16.20 4.67
CA ALA A 303 -42.38 17.19 5.53
C ALA A 303 -41.76 18.60 5.46
N VAL A 304 -41.42 19.08 4.26
CA VAL A 304 -40.94 20.45 4.07
C VAL A 304 -42.07 21.42 4.42
N THR A 305 -41.83 22.24 5.44
CA THR A 305 -42.78 23.22 5.96
C THR A 305 -42.14 24.59 6.03
N ALA A 306 -42.91 25.61 5.67
CA ALA A 306 -42.54 27.01 5.83
C ALA A 306 -43.46 27.63 6.88
N LEU A 307 -42.89 28.14 7.97
CA LEU A 307 -43.61 28.71 9.09
C LEU A 307 -43.29 30.20 9.20
N GLY A 308 -44.31 31.06 9.11
CA GLY A 308 -44.15 32.50 9.29
C GLY A 308 -44.00 32.88 10.77
N LEU A 309 -42.87 33.47 11.15
CA LEU A 309 -42.58 33.99 12.49
C LEU A 309 -42.47 35.53 12.41
N GLY A 310 -43.61 36.19 12.30
CA GLY A 310 -43.66 37.64 12.06
C GLY A 310 -43.21 37.98 10.65
N ALA A 311 -42.08 38.69 10.53
CA ALA A 311 -41.47 39.06 9.23
C ALA A 311 -40.45 38.04 8.70
N ALA A 312 -40.12 37.02 9.50
CA ALA A 312 -39.20 35.95 9.13
C ALA A 312 -39.95 34.67 8.75
N VAL A 313 -39.34 33.83 7.92
CA VAL A 313 -39.84 32.48 7.60
C VAL A 313 -38.87 31.45 8.15
N GLN A 314 -39.37 30.52 8.95
CA GLN A 314 -38.61 29.36 9.40
C GLN A 314 -38.96 28.17 8.50
N LEU A 315 -37.99 27.69 7.74
CA LEU A 315 -38.09 26.49 6.94
C LEU A 315 -37.65 25.30 7.79
N ARG A 316 -38.49 24.26 7.85
CA ARG A 316 -38.19 23.00 8.55
C ARG A 316 -38.51 21.83 7.65
N TRP A 317 -37.65 20.83 7.63
CA TRP A 317 -37.86 19.59 6.92
C TRP A 317 -37.44 18.39 7.78
N ALA A 318 -37.81 17.20 7.33
CA ALA A 318 -37.32 15.94 7.85
C ALA A 318 -36.36 15.30 6.83
N PRO A 319 -35.42 14.45 7.30
CA PRO A 319 -34.52 13.73 6.40
C PRO A 319 -35.27 12.90 5.33
N PRO A 320 -34.61 12.59 4.20
CA PRO A 320 -35.14 11.68 3.19
C PRO A 320 -35.57 10.33 3.76
N ALA A 321 -36.60 9.72 3.17
CA ALA A 321 -37.07 8.37 3.54
C ALA A 321 -35.97 7.32 3.31
N ASP A 322 -35.30 7.47 2.18
CA ASP A 322 -34.14 6.70 1.77
C ASP A 322 -32.97 7.68 1.53
N PRO A 323 -31.88 7.57 2.30
CA PRO A 323 -30.67 8.37 2.08
C PRO A 323 -29.79 7.85 0.92
N GLY A 324 -30.17 6.73 0.30
CA GLY A 324 -29.46 6.12 -0.81
C GLY A 324 -28.25 5.28 -0.38
N GLY A 325 -28.24 4.82 0.88
CA GLY A 325 -27.16 3.99 1.45
C GLY A 325 -25.93 4.76 1.93
N ARG A 326 -26.03 6.08 2.12
CA ARG A 326 -24.95 6.93 2.65
C ARG A 326 -25.42 7.77 3.83
N GLU A 327 -24.47 8.27 4.61
CA GLU A 327 -24.71 9.15 5.76
C GLU A 327 -24.27 10.61 5.50
N ASP A 328 -23.66 10.87 4.35
CA ASP A 328 -23.15 12.18 3.89
C ASP A 328 -24.23 13.06 3.23
N VAL A 329 -25.48 12.93 3.69
CA VAL A 329 -26.60 13.70 3.13
C VAL A 329 -26.50 15.17 3.57
N THR A 330 -26.55 16.05 2.59
CA THR A 330 -26.56 17.50 2.76
C THR A 330 -27.74 18.12 2.02
N TYR A 331 -28.14 19.32 2.43
CA TYR A 331 -29.27 20.04 1.85
C TYR A 331 -28.83 21.34 1.20
N SER A 332 -29.55 21.73 0.15
CA SER A 332 -29.46 23.05 -0.44
C SER A 332 -30.84 23.66 -0.65
N VAL A 333 -30.99 24.93 -0.32
CA VAL A 333 -32.25 25.66 -0.40
C VAL A 333 -32.16 26.70 -1.51
N THR A 334 -33.12 26.68 -2.41
CA THR A 334 -33.32 27.71 -3.43
C THR A 334 -34.63 28.44 -3.19
N CYS A 335 -34.67 29.71 -3.59
CA CYS A 335 -35.81 30.60 -3.36
C CYS A 335 -36.29 31.15 -4.70
N GLU A 336 -37.60 31.09 -4.92
CA GLU A 336 -38.28 31.69 -6.06
C GLU A 336 -39.44 32.59 -5.59
N GLN A 337 -39.60 33.74 -6.23
CA GLN A 337 -40.74 34.63 -6.07
C GLN A 337 -41.74 34.32 -7.18
N CYS A 338 -42.93 33.89 -6.81
CA CYS A 338 -43.99 33.53 -7.76
C CYS A 338 -45.14 34.54 -7.66
N TRP A 339 -45.53 35.15 -8.78
CA TRP A 339 -46.67 36.05 -8.82
C TRP A 339 -47.93 35.29 -9.28
N PRO A 340 -48.96 35.15 -8.43
CA PRO A 340 -50.15 34.36 -8.77
C PRO A 340 -50.94 34.94 -9.95
N GLU A 341 -50.83 36.24 -10.22
CA GLU A 341 -51.52 36.91 -11.33
C GLU A 341 -50.91 36.61 -12.71
N SER A 342 -49.59 36.44 -12.79
CA SER A 342 -48.87 36.17 -14.05
C SER A 342 -48.49 34.70 -14.23
N GLY A 343 -48.46 33.92 -13.13
CA GLY A 343 -47.95 32.54 -13.13
C GLY A 343 -46.44 32.44 -13.33
N GLU A 344 -45.71 33.56 -13.40
CA GLU A 344 -44.26 33.58 -13.51
C GLU A 344 -43.60 33.43 -12.12
N CYS A 345 -42.62 32.54 -12.04
CA CYS A 345 -41.70 32.44 -10.90
C CYS A 345 -40.30 32.91 -11.33
N ARG A 346 -39.66 33.74 -10.50
CA ARG A 346 -38.28 34.21 -10.72
C ARG A 346 -37.40 33.88 -9.53
N PRO A 347 -36.10 33.60 -9.72
CA PRO A 347 -35.18 33.43 -8.61
C PRO A 347 -35.20 34.65 -7.69
N CYS A 348 -35.17 34.42 -6.38
CA CYS A 348 -35.13 35.50 -5.40
C CYS A 348 -33.86 36.34 -5.57
N ASP A 349 -34.01 37.66 -5.46
CA ASP A 349 -32.88 38.58 -5.48
C ASP A 349 -31.94 38.41 -4.27
N GLY A 350 -30.71 38.90 -4.39
CA GLY A 350 -29.69 38.86 -3.32
C GLY A 350 -30.00 39.68 -2.06
N GLY A 351 -31.19 40.25 -1.93
CA GLY A 351 -31.64 40.88 -0.69
C GLY A 351 -32.34 39.93 0.28
N VAL A 352 -32.76 38.73 -0.15
CA VAL A 352 -33.25 37.68 0.77
C VAL A 352 -32.06 37.13 1.55
N ARG A 353 -32.18 37.04 2.87
CA ARG A 353 -31.10 36.55 3.74
C ARG A 353 -31.45 35.23 4.40
N PHE A 354 -30.48 34.32 4.42
CA PHE A 354 -30.56 33.04 5.12
C PHE A 354 -29.71 33.10 6.39
N SER A 355 -30.17 32.49 7.48
CA SER A 355 -29.43 32.44 8.75
C SER A 355 -28.11 31.66 8.67
N GLN A 356 -27.98 30.77 7.68
CA GLN A 356 -26.79 30.00 7.37
C GLN A 356 -26.64 29.85 5.84
N PRO A 357 -25.45 29.50 5.33
CA PRO A 357 -25.24 29.33 3.89
C PRO A 357 -26.24 28.34 3.28
N PRO A 358 -27.00 28.71 2.22
CA PRO A 358 -28.12 27.90 1.72
C PRO A 358 -27.68 26.65 0.94
N ARG A 359 -26.40 26.25 1.01
CA ARG A 359 -25.84 25.07 0.35
C ARG A 359 -24.95 24.32 1.34
N GLY A 360 -24.97 22.99 1.27
CA GLY A 360 -24.16 22.14 2.15
C GLY A 360 -24.67 22.11 3.60
N LEU A 361 -25.97 22.33 3.79
CA LEU A 361 -26.61 22.30 5.10
C LEU A 361 -26.64 20.85 5.61
N THR A 362 -26.24 20.64 6.86
CA THR A 362 -26.39 19.35 7.55
C THR A 362 -27.60 19.33 8.50
N GLY A 363 -27.98 20.51 9.00
CA GLY A 363 -29.21 20.69 9.77
C GLY A 363 -30.46 20.66 8.90
N THR A 364 -31.61 20.44 9.54
CA THR A 364 -32.93 20.35 8.87
C THR A 364 -33.81 21.58 9.07
N GLU A 365 -33.17 22.73 9.32
CA GLU A 365 -33.84 23.98 9.61
C GLU A 365 -33.03 25.19 9.11
N VAL A 366 -33.69 26.17 8.51
CA VAL A 366 -33.07 27.47 8.17
C VAL A 366 -34.09 28.59 8.33
N THR A 367 -33.64 29.76 8.78
CA THR A 367 -34.48 30.95 8.89
C THR A 367 -34.17 31.91 7.75
N VAL A 368 -35.20 32.45 7.12
CA VAL A 368 -35.14 33.37 5.99
C VAL A 368 -35.73 34.72 6.42
N THR A 369 -35.00 35.80 6.15
CA THR A 369 -35.36 37.18 6.51
C THR A 369 -35.22 38.12 5.30
N ASP A 370 -35.58 39.40 5.49
CA ASP A 370 -35.60 40.43 4.44
C ASP A 370 -36.53 40.06 3.25
N LEU A 371 -37.69 39.45 3.54
CA LEU A 371 -38.73 39.08 2.58
C LEU A 371 -39.71 40.25 2.33
N GLU A 372 -40.18 40.37 1.09
CA GLU A 372 -41.21 41.34 0.73
C GLU A 372 -42.62 40.87 1.14
N PRO A 373 -43.46 41.76 1.69
CA PRO A 373 -44.81 41.38 2.11
C PRO A 373 -45.70 41.12 0.90
N HIS A 374 -46.69 40.24 1.07
CA HIS A 374 -47.69 39.90 0.03
C HIS A 374 -47.11 39.30 -1.26
N VAL A 375 -45.85 38.91 -1.28
CA VAL A 375 -45.23 38.11 -2.34
C VAL A 375 -45.26 36.64 -1.93
N ASN A 376 -45.61 35.75 -2.87
CA ASN A 376 -45.56 34.31 -2.63
C ASN A 376 -44.14 33.82 -2.88
N TYR A 377 -43.48 33.37 -1.82
CA TYR A 377 -42.17 32.75 -1.89
C TYR A 377 -42.31 31.24 -1.93
N THR A 378 -41.69 30.61 -2.93
CA THR A 378 -41.54 29.16 -3.02
C THR A 378 -40.09 28.81 -2.67
N PHE A 379 -39.92 28.05 -1.61
CA PHE A 379 -38.62 27.53 -1.19
C PHE A 379 -38.52 26.08 -1.58
N THR A 380 -37.48 25.74 -2.34
CA THR A 380 -37.18 24.36 -2.74
C THR A 380 -35.98 23.87 -1.97
N VAL A 381 -36.17 22.78 -1.23
CA VAL A 381 -35.11 22.08 -0.49
C VAL A 381 -34.69 20.86 -1.30
N GLU A 382 -33.44 20.82 -1.72
CA GLU A 382 -32.82 19.68 -2.41
C GLU A 382 -31.97 18.88 -1.42
N ALA A 383 -32.17 17.56 -1.37
CA ALA A 383 -31.29 16.63 -0.67
C ALA A 383 -30.23 16.08 -1.65
N ARG A 384 -28.96 16.10 -1.24
CA ARG A 384 -27.81 15.65 -2.02
C ARG A 384 -26.88 14.80 -1.15
N ASN A 385 -26.19 13.85 -1.76
CA ASN A 385 -25.12 13.05 -1.15
C ASN A 385 -23.91 12.98 -2.10
N GLY A 386 -22.84 12.26 -1.71
CA GLY A 386 -21.60 12.17 -2.51
C GLY A 386 -21.78 11.68 -3.95
N VAL A 387 -22.83 10.90 -4.24
CA VAL A 387 -23.12 10.37 -5.59
C VAL A 387 -24.14 11.19 -6.38
N SER A 388 -24.77 12.19 -5.76
CA SER A 388 -25.76 13.04 -6.43
C SER A 388 -25.21 13.81 -7.65
N PRO A 389 -23.93 14.24 -7.71
CA PRO A 389 -23.35 14.84 -8.92
C PRO A 389 -23.29 13.90 -10.14
N SER A 390 -23.26 12.58 -9.90
CA SER A 390 -23.19 11.56 -10.96
C SER A 390 -24.56 11.23 -11.58
N SER A 391 -25.64 11.77 -11.01
CA SER A 391 -27.01 11.56 -11.49
C SER A 391 -27.63 12.86 -12.00
N HIS A 392 -28.51 12.74 -12.99
CA HIS A 392 -29.34 13.84 -13.46
C HIS A 392 -30.59 14.05 -12.60
N GLN A 393 -30.93 13.09 -11.74
CA GLN A 393 -32.12 13.16 -10.90
C GLN A 393 -31.91 14.12 -9.73
N ARG A 394 -32.84 15.04 -9.53
CA ARG A 394 -32.85 15.97 -8.40
C ARG A 394 -33.91 15.58 -7.38
N SER A 395 -33.50 15.53 -6.12
CA SER A 395 -34.35 15.12 -5.00
C SER A 395 -34.83 16.33 -4.24
N VAL A 396 -35.87 16.95 -4.78
CA VAL A 396 -36.39 18.25 -4.34
C VAL A 396 -37.79 18.15 -3.75
N ALA A 397 -38.04 18.94 -2.71
CA ALA A 397 -39.36 19.19 -2.16
C ALA A 397 -39.51 20.68 -1.89
N SER A 398 -40.70 21.23 -2.15
CA SER A 398 -40.96 22.67 -2.07
C SER A 398 -42.05 23.02 -1.07
N ALA A 399 -41.92 24.17 -0.42
CA ALA A 399 -42.96 24.78 0.39
C ALA A 399 -43.17 26.23 -0.03
N THR A 400 -44.42 26.68 -0.09
CA THR A 400 -44.79 28.03 -0.50
C THR A 400 -45.42 28.77 0.68
N ILE A 401 -45.02 30.02 0.89
CA ILE A 401 -45.55 30.89 1.95
C ILE A 401 -45.58 32.35 1.49
N SER A 402 -46.58 33.09 1.97
CA SER A 402 -46.64 34.55 1.86
C SER A 402 -46.54 35.17 3.24
N VAL A 403 -45.67 36.17 3.42
CA VAL A 403 -45.55 36.89 4.69
C VAL A 403 -46.43 38.14 4.64
N ASN A 404 -47.24 38.36 5.67
CA ASN A 404 -48.11 39.54 5.77
C ASN A 404 -47.45 40.70 6.54
N GLN A 405 -46.42 40.41 7.31
CA GLN A 405 -45.72 41.38 8.14
C GLN A 405 -44.36 41.70 7.54
N THR A 406 -44.02 42.97 7.54
CA THR A 406 -42.69 43.44 7.13
C THR A 406 -41.79 43.63 8.33
N GLU A 407 -40.49 43.38 8.18
CA GLU A 407 -39.52 43.76 9.21
C GLU A 407 -39.54 45.29 9.38
N PRO A 408 -39.59 45.82 10.62
CA PRO A 408 -39.50 47.26 10.84
C PRO A 408 -38.16 47.79 10.28
N PRO A 409 -38.14 48.99 9.67
CA PRO A 409 -36.90 49.59 9.21
C PRO A 409 -35.88 49.72 10.34
N ARG A 410 -34.66 49.24 10.08
CA ARG A 410 -33.56 49.28 11.04
C ARG A 410 -32.42 50.15 10.54
N VAL A 411 -31.84 50.93 11.45
CA VAL A 411 -30.64 51.73 11.17
C VAL A 411 -29.43 50.81 11.25
N THR A 412 -28.70 50.67 10.14
CA THR A 412 -27.59 49.70 10.01
C THR A 412 -26.22 50.25 10.37
N SER A 413 -26.03 51.57 10.23
CA SER A 413 -24.78 52.23 10.64
C SER A 413 -25.09 53.63 11.13
N VAL A 414 -24.41 54.08 12.18
CA VAL A 414 -24.41 55.48 12.65
C VAL A 414 -22.96 55.95 12.72
N SER A 415 -22.66 57.08 12.10
CA SER A 415 -21.33 57.69 11.99
C SER A 415 -21.34 59.14 12.46
N LEU A 416 -20.19 59.59 12.97
CA LEU A 416 -19.92 60.99 13.31
C LEU A 416 -19.17 61.64 12.15
N ASP A 417 -19.83 62.56 11.46
CA ASP A 417 -19.28 63.27 10.29
C ASP A 417 -18.52 64.54 10.70
N GLY A 418 -18.84 65.11 11.87
CA GLY A 418 -18.19 66.31 12.37
C GLY A 418 -18.55 66.60 13.83
N ARG A 419 -17.68 67.32 14.54
CA ARG A 419 -17.92 67.74 15.93
C ARG A 419 -17.31 69.10 16.22
N THR A 420 -17.99 69.86 17.07
CA THR A 420 -17.50 71.12 17.65
C THR A 420 -17.53 71.03 19.16
N ALA A 421 -17.14 72.10 19.85
CA ALA A 421 -17.29 72.19 21.31
C ALA A 421 -18.75 72.13 21.78
N THR A 422 -19.73 72.41 20.91
CA THR A 422 -21.16 72.47 21.30
C THR A 422 -22.10 71.71 20.37
N SER A 423 -21.58 70.94 19.41
CA SER A 423 -22.40 70.18 18.48
C SER A 423 -21.75 68.91 17.95
N LEU A 424 -22.57 67.94 17.55
CA LEU A 424 -22.18 66.70 16.86
C LEU A 424 -23.00 66.55 15.58
N VAL A 425 -22.35 66.30 14.44
CA VAL A 425 -22.97 66.03 13.15
C VAL A 425 -22.93 64.52 12.92
N LEU A 426 -24.10 63.90 12.81
CA LEU A 426 -24.26 62.46 12.67
C LEU A 426 -24.88 62.13 11.32
N SER A 427 -24.52 60.98 10.76
CA SER A 427 -25.21 60.36 9.63
C SER A 427 -25.48 58.88 9.91
N TRP A 428 -26.45 58.33 9.20
CA TRP A 428 -26.78 56.91 9.32
C TRP A 428 -27.28 56.32 8.01
N THR A 429 -27.28 54.99 7.93
CA THR A 429 -27.81 54.26 6.77
C THR A 429 -28.95 53.34 7.16
N VAL A 430 -29.89 53.16 6.23
CA VAL A 430 -30.97 52.17 6.29
C VAL A 430 -30.90 51.34 4.99
N PRO A 431 -31.18 50.02 5.02
CA PRO A 431 -31.22 49.19 3.83
C PRO A 431 -32.10 49.82 2.74
N LEU A 432 -31.62 49.84 1.49
CA LEU A 432 -32.28 50.52 0.36
C LEU A 432 -33.76 50.10 0.21
N ARG A 433 -34.06 48.82 0.41
CA ARG A 433 -35.43 48.27 0.34
C ARG A 433 -36.37 48.77 1.44
N GLN A 434 -35.82 49.26 2.55
CA GLN A 434 -36.59 49.79 3.67
C GLN A 434 -36.69 51.33 3.65
N GLN A 435 -35.85 52.02 2.87
CA GLN A 435 -35.79 53.50 2.85
C GLN A 435 -37.13 54.16 2.50
N SER A 436 -37.84 53.63 1.49
CA SER A 436 -39.15 54.16 1.06
C SER A 436 -40.24 54.06 2.12
N ARG A 437 -40.04 53.22 3.15
CA ARG A 437 -41.00 53.00 4.25
C ARG A 437 -40.72 53.89 5.46
N VAL A 438 -39.58 54.57 5.50
CA VAL A 438 -39.22 55.46 6.61
C VAL A 438 -39.91 56.81 6.42
N TRP A 439 -40.71 57.20 7.40
CA TRP A 439 -41.36 58.51 7.41
C TRP A 439 -40.44 59.58 8.03
N LYS A 440 -39.86 59.28 9.20
CA LYS A 440 -38.95 60.17 9.96
C LYS A 440 -37.93 59.34 10.71
N TYR A 441 -36.85 59.97 11.16
CA TYR A 441 -35.90 59.41 12.11
C TYR A 441 -36.05 60.11 13.46
N GLU A 442 -35.85 59.35 14.53
CA GLU A 442 -35.78 59.86 15.89
C GLU A 442 -34.41 59.53 16.48
N VAL A 443 -33.70 60.58 16.90
CA VAL A 443 -32.38 60.52 17.51
C VAL A 443 -32.53 60.85 18.98
N THR A 444 -32.23 59.88 19.85
CA THR A 444 -32.19 60.06 21.30
C THR A 444 -30.74 60.23 21.73
N TYR A 445 -30.45 61.26 22.52
CA TYR A 445 -29.11 61.51 23.03
C TYR A 445 -29.13 61.96 24.48
N SER A 446 -28.19 61.46 25.29
CA SER A 446 -28.04 61.79 26.71
C SER A 446 -26.56 61.92 27.06
N LYS A 447 -26.26 62.62 28.15
CA LYS A 447 -24.89 62.62 28.68
C LYS A 447 -24.57 61.23 29.21
N LYS A 448 -23.37 60.71 28.95
CA LYS A 448 -22.94 59.40 29.45
C LYS A 448 -23.02 59.27 30.98
N VAL A 449 -22.82 60.40 31.68
CA VAL A 449 -22.89 60.50 33.15
C VAL A 449 -24.31 60.66 33.70
N ASP A 450 -25.30 60.97 32.86
CA ASP A 450 -26.70 61.16 33.25
C ASP A 450 -27.64 60.72 32.12
N GLU A 451 -27.81 59.39 32.00
CA GLU A 451 -28.67 58.77 30.98
C GLU A 451 -30.17 59.02 31.23
N ASN A 452 -30.55 59.43 32.44
CA ASN A 452 -31.95 59.70 32.79
C ASN A 452 -32.44 61.03 32.19
N SER A 453 -31.52 61.94 31.86
CA SER A 453 -31.81 63.22 31.19
C SER A 453 -31.50 63.12 29.69
N TYR A 454 -32.40 62.47 28.95
CA TYR A 454 -32.27 62.30 27.50
C TYR A 454 -33.03 63.39 26.74
N SER A 455 -32.48 63.77 25.59
CA SER A 455 -33.09 64.66 24.61
C SER A 455 -33.47 63.87 23.36
N VAL A 456 -34.54 64.30 22.69
CA VAL A 456 -35.07 63.64 21.49
C VAL A 456 -35.14 64.65 20.34
N LEU A 457 -34.59 64.29 19.19
CA LEU A 457 -34.62 65.09 17.97
C LEU A 457 -35.19 64.28 16.81
N ARG A 458 -36.15 64.85 16.07
CA ARG A 458 -36.75 64.21 14.89
C ARG A 458 -36.33 64.91 13.62
N CYS A 459 -35.98 64.13 12.60
CA CYS A 459 -35.54 64.64 11.30
C CYS A 459 -36.02 63.75 10.15
N GLU A 460 -36.10 64.30 8.94
CA GLU A 460 -36.55 63.56 7.74
C GLU A 460 -35.37 63.02 6.91
N GLY A 461 -34.19 63.63 7.01
CA GLY A 461 -32.97 63.17 6.34
C GLY A 461 -32.21 62.10 7.14
N THR A 462 -31.23 61.47 6.48
CA THR A 462 -30.32 60.48 7.10
C THR A 462 -29.11 61.11 7.80
N SER A 463 -29.16 62.41 8.10
CA SER A 463 -28.13 63.15 8.81
C SER A 463 -28.75 64.26 9.66
N VAL A 464 -28.15 64.53 10.82
CA VAL A 464 -28.59 65.59 11.73
C VAL A 464 -27.43 66.20 12.51
N THR A 465 -27.55 67.49 12.82
CA THR A 465 -26.66 68.19 13.75
C THR A 465 -27.32 68.31 15.10
N LEU A 466 -26.74 67.70 16.13
CA LEU A 466 -27.14 67.83 17.54
C LEU A 466 -26.57 69.13 18.11
N PRO A 467 -27.39 70.14 18.45
CA PRO A 467 -26.89 71.44 18.92
C PRO A 467 -26.90 71.55 20.46
N LYS A 468 -26.25 72.60 20.97
CA LYS A 468 -26.28 73.01 22.40
C LYS A 468 -25.75 71.95 23.38
N LEU A 469 -24.69 71.26 22.97
CA LEU A 469 -24.00 70.27 23.80
C LEU A 469 -22.94 70.94 24.69
N SER A 470 -22.59 70.28 25.79
CA SER A 470 -21.54 70.73 26.71
C SER A 470 -20.16 70.37 26.15
N PRO A 471 -19.17 71.30 26.13
CA PRO A 471 -17.81 71.00 25.70
C PRO A 471 -17.16 69.85 26.47
N GLY A 472 -16.28 69.10 25.80
CA GLY A 472 -15.53 67.98 26.38
C GLY A 472 -16.39 66.91 27.06
N THR A 473 -17.63 66.71 26.60
CA THR A 473 -18.58 65.79 27.22
C THR A 473 -18.93 64.64 26.27
N ALA A 474 -18.91 63.41 26.80
CA ALA A 474 -19.35 62.21 26.08
C ALA A 474 -20.89 62.07 26.11
N TYR A 475 -21.47 61.83 24.94
CA TYR A 475 -22.89 61.62 24.72
C TYR A 475 -23.14 60.22 24.17
N VAL A 476 -24.19 59.58 24.67
CA VAL A 476 -24.71 58.30 24.15
C VAL A 476 -25.85 58.62 23.20
N VAL A 477 -25.79 58.08 21.99
CA VAL A 477 -26.75 58.33 20.92
C VAL A 477 -27.36 57.03 20.43
N ARG A 478 -28.68 57.02 20.20
CA ARG A 478 -29.40 55.95 19.50
C ARG A 478 -30.29 56.56 18.42
N VAL A 479 -30.42 55.87 17.30
CA VAL A 479 -31.25 56.31 16.18
C VAL A 479 -32.29 55.23 15.89
N GLN A 480 -33.55 55.60 15.76
CA GLN A 480 -34.61 54.71 15.28
C GLN A 480 -35.29 55.30 14.04
N ALA A 481 -35.70 54.42 13.13
CA ALA A 481 -36.53 54.80 12.00
C ALA A 481 -38.01 54.71 12.40
N LEU A 482 -38.78 55.74 12.07
CA LEU A 482 -40.22 55.80 12.30
C LEU A 482 -40.96 55.45 11.00
N THR A 483 -41.99 54.62 11.12
CA THR A 483 -42.87 54.23 10.01
C THR A 483 -44.30 54.66 10.30
N ALA A 484 -45.16 54.60 9.28
CA ALA A 484 -46.60 54.81 9.46
C ALA A 484 -47.23 53.79 10.43
N ASP A 485 -46.67 52.58 10.51
CA ASP A 485 -47.18 51.46 11.30
C ASP A 485 -46.60 51.41 12.73
N GLY A 486 -45.64 52.28 13.06
CA GLY A 486 -45.02 52.36 14.40
C GLY A 486 -43.52 52.68 14.41
N HIS A 487 -42.92 52.56 15.59
CA HIS A 487 -41.49 52.80 15.82
C HIS A 487 -40.67 51.56 15.43
N GLY A 488 -39.62 51.74 14.65
CA GLY A 488 -38.61 50.71 14.38
C GLY A 488 -37.73 50.45 15.59
N ALA A 489 -36.85 49.44 15.49
CA ALA A 489 -35.87 49.19 16.55
C ALA A 489 -34.82 50.30 16.62
N PHE A 490 -34.40 50.66 17.83
CA PHE A 490 -33.24 51.52 18.04
C PHE A 490 -31.97 50.84 17.50
N SER A 491 -31.08 51.65 16.93
CA SER A 491 -29.69 51.26 16.69
C SER A 491 -29.01 50.83 18.01
N PRO A 492 -27.88 50.10 17.93
CA PRO A 492 -26.95 50.00 19.04
C PRO A 492 -26.60 51.40 19.59
N GLN A 493 -26.18 51.44 20.86
CA GLN A 493 -25.69 52.67 21.47
C GLN A 493 -24.36 53.09 20.84
N HIS A 494 -24.27 54.35 20.43
CA HIS A 494 -23.05 54.94 19.93
C HIS A 494 -22.59 56.06 20.86
N GLU A 495 -21.31 56.05 21.22
CA GLU A 495 -20.72 57.07 22.08
C GLU A 495 -19.93 58.08 21.24
N PHE A 496 -20.25 59.36 21.40
CA PHE A 496 -19.57 60.46 20.71
C PHE A 496 -19.24 61.59 21.68
N GLU A 497 -18.07 62.19 21.52
CA GLU A 497 -17.56 63.24 22.41
C GLU A 497 -17.36 64.55 21.66
N THR A 498 -17.88 65.64 22.23
CA THR A 498 -17.69 67.02 21.74
C THR A 498 -16.27 67.51 22.00
N LEU A 499 -15.80 68.49 21.22
CA LEU A 499 -14.48 69.08 21.46
C LEU A 499 -14.41 69.86 22.79
N PRO A 500 -13.22 70.07 23.37
CA PRO A 500 -13.03 70.97 24.50
C PRO A 500 -13.34 72.44 24.13
N GLU A 501 -13.60 73.27 25.15
CA GLU A 501 -13.86 74.69 24.95
C GLU A 501 -12.60 75.39 24.39
N GLY A 502 -12.71 75.98 23.19
CA GLY A 502 -11.60 76.68 22.52
C GLY A 502 -11.02 75.99 21.27
N GLU A 503 -11.49 74.80 20.88
CA GLU A 503 -11.11 74.13 19.62
C GLU A 503 -12.26 74.17 18.58
N GLU A 504 -12.04 74.83 17.44
CA GLU A 504 -12.91 74.71 16.26
C GLU A 504 -12.50 73.51 15.40
N GLY A 505 -13.42 72.53 15.24
CA GLY A 505 -13.25 71.42 14.31
C GLY A 505 -13.30 71.90 12.84
N PRO A 506 -12.70 71.17 11.89
CA PRO A 506 -12.63 71.60 10.49
C PRO A 506 -14.04 71.76 9.90
N GLY A 507 -14.37 72.99 9.50
CA GLY A 507 -15.63 73.33 8.85
C GLY A 507 -15.83 72.57 7.54
N VAL A 508 -17.03 72.04 7.35
CA VAL A 508 -17.50 71.39 6.13
C VAL A 508 -17.43 72.41 4.98
N LEU A 509 -16.54 72.17 4.01
CA LEU A 509 -16.47 72.90 2.75
C LEU A 509 -17.79 72.72 1.98
N GLY A 510 -18.50 73.83 1.78
CA GLY A 510 -19.63 73.88 0.86
C GLY A 510 -19.17 73.60 -0.57
N VAL A 511 -19.79 72.60 -1.21
CA VAL A 511 -19.68 72.33 -2.63
C VAL A 511 -20.85 73.03 -3.33
N ARG A 512 -20.52 73.81 -4.37
CA ARG A 512 -21.48 74.39 -5.33
C ARG A 512 -22.15 73.33 -6.18
#